data_AF-A0A1V1PF90-F1
#
_entry.id   AF-A0A1V1PF90-F1
#
_cell.length_a   1.000
_cell.length_b   1.000
_cell.length_c   1.000
_cell.angle_alpha   90.00
_cell.angle_beta   90.00
_cell.angle_gamma   90.00
#
_symmetry.space_group_name_H-M   'P 1'
#
loop_
_entity.id
_entity.type
_entity.pdbx_description
1 polymer ?
#
loop_
_entity_poly.entity_id
_entity_poly.type
_entity_poly.pdbx_seq_one_letter_code
_entity_poly.pdbx_strand_id
1 'polypeptide(L)'
;RLYIKGASSARVAIRDSHLDVLSGDIDNSDGLNLKDAIIALQVCAGKNVSGIFAESSIDKENIAIKDVLYILKIISKIFNSYKW
;
A
#
# COMPACT_ATOMS: atom_id res chain seq x y z
N ARG A 1 20.67 -20.77 45.29
CA ARG A 1 19.21 -20.92 45.08
C ARG A 1 18.91 -20.32 43.71
N LEU A 2 18.84 -21.17 42.68
CA LEU A 2 18.65 -20.78 41.27
C LEU A 2 17.17 -20.41 41.06
N TYR A 3 16.92 -19.16 40.68
CA TYR A 3 15.60 -18.69 40.27
C TYR A 3 15.56 -18.69 38.74
N ILE A 4 15.02 -19.75 38.15
CA ILE A 4 14.62 -19.77 36.75
C ILE A 4 13.18 -19.28 36.72
N LYS A 5 12.98 -17.95 36.63
CA LYS A 5 11.68 -17.37 36.34
C LYS A 5 11.35 -17.73 34.89
N GLY A 6 10.18 -18.35 34.71
CA GLY A 6 9.77 -19.03 33.49
C GLY A 6 10.08 -18.23 32.23
N ALA A 7 10.60 -18.90 31.21
CA ALA A 7 10.61 -18.37 29.87
C ALA A 7 9.14 -18.13 29.48
N SER A 8 8.70 -16.88 29.51
CA SER A 8 7.51 -16.45 28.79
C SER A 8 7.75 -16.81 27.33
N SER A 9 7.23 -17.97 26.92
CA SER A 9 7.25 -18.43 25.55
C SER A 9 6.36 -17.48 24.74
N ALA A 10 6.96 -16.44 24.18
CA ALA A 10 6.33 -15.70 23.10
C ALA A 10 6.30 -16.66 21.90
N ARG A 11 5.11 -17.12 21.52
CA ARG A 11 4.92 -17.78 20.22
C ARG A 11 5.04 -16.69 19.15
N VAL A 12 6.27 -16.41 18.72
CA VAL A 12 6.50 -15.54 17.56
C VAL A 12 6.21 -16.37 16.31
N ALA A 13 5.04 -16.17 15.74
CA ALA A 13 4.75 -16.65 14.40
C ALA A 13 5.25 -15.57 13.43
N ILE A 14 6.44 -15.78 12.86
CA ILE A 14 6.89 -14.99 11.71
C ILE A 14 6.12 -15.53 10.52
N ARG A 15 5.03 -14.84 10.15
CA ARG A 15 4.40 -15.03 8.85
C ARG A 15 5.13 -14.12 7.90
N ASP A 16 5.99 -14.69 7.07
CA ASP A 16 6.49 -14.02 5.88
C ASP A 16 5.32 -13.92 4.90
N SER A 17 4.50 -12.91 5.12
CA SER A 17 3.52 -12.46 4.14
C SER A 17 4.22 -11.35 3.37
N HIS A 18 5.16 -11.72 2.49
CA HIS A 18 5.49 -10.90 1.33
C HIS A 18 4.20 -10.83 0.48
N LEU A 19 3.21 -10.08 0.97
CA LEU A 19 2.19 -9.51 0.14
C LEU A 19 2.95 -8.47 -0.66
N ASP A 20 3.32 -8.81 -1.88
CA ASP A 20 3.92 -7.88 -2.82
C ASP A 20 2.97 -6.68 -2.93
N VAL A 21 3.31 -5.59 -2.25
CA VAL A 21 2.52 -4.36 -2.28
C VAL A 21 2.59 -3.82 -3.70
N LEU A 22 1.47 -3.93 -4.41
CA LEU A 22 1.36 -3.53 -5.80
C LEU A 22 1.59 -2.02 -5.90
N SER A 23 2.49 -1.61 -6.79
CA SER A 23 2.72 -0.18 -7.02
C SER A 23 1.45 0.49 -7.51
N GLY A 24 1.04 1.57 -6.82
CA GLY A 24 -0.18 2.31 -7.09
C GLY A 24 -1.47 1.76 -6.45
N ASP A 25 -1.41 0.61 -5.76
CA ASP A 25 -2.50 0.11 -4.91
C ASP A 25 -2.27 0.59 -3.48
N ILE A 26 -2.81 1.75 -3.17
CA ILE A 26 -2.41 2.55 -2.01
C ILE A 26 -3.06 2.04 -0.73
N ASP A 27 -4.26 1.49 -0.83
CA ASP A 27 -4.96 0.89 0.30
C ASP A 27 -4.84 -0.63 0.37
N ASN A 28 -4.20 -1.26 -0.62
CA ASN A 28 -3.94 -2.70 -0.71
C ASN A 28 -5.20 -3.55 -0.49
N SER A 29 -6.37 -3.02 -0.90
CA SER A 29 -7.67 -3.64 -0.61
C SER A 29 -8.26 -4.37 -1.81
N ASP A 30 -8.27 -3.74 -2.99
CA ASP A 30 -8.99 -4.24 -4.17
C ASP A 30 -8.18 -4.08 -5.47
N GLY A 31 -6.85 -4.02 -5.38
CA GLY A 31 -5.98 -3.77 -6.53
C GLY A 31 -6.04 -2.31 -7.00
N LEU A 32 -5.18 -1.96 -7.96
CA LEU A 32 -5.06 -0.58 -8.45
C LEU A 32 -6.35 -0.10 -9.14
N ASN A 33 -6.98 0.92 -8.57
CA ASN A 33 -8.21 1.51 -9.08
C ASN A 33 -8.31 3.03 -8.80
N LEU A 34 -9.46 3.66 -9.11
CA LEU A 34 -9.64 5.11 -8.96
C LEU A 34 -9.65 5.57 -7.48
N LYS A 35 -10.01 4.69 -6.54
CA LYS A 35 -9.96 4.95 -5.10
C LYS A 35 -8.53 5.27 -4.67
N ASP A 36 -7.53 4.55 -5.19
CA ASP A 36 -6.12 4.80 -4.90
C ASP A 36 -5.69 6.19 -5.36
N ALA A 37 -6.11 6.62 -6.55
CA ALA A 37 -5.83 7.97 -7.03
C ALA A 37 -6.45 9.05 -6.12
N ILE A 38 -7.66 8.80 -5.60
CA ILE A 38 -8.32 9.72 -4.66
C ILE A 38 -7.57 9.76 -3.33
N ILE A 39 -7.16 8.61 -2.80
CA ILE A 39 -6.39 8.54 -1.54
C ILE A 39 -5.05 9.26 -1.71
N ALA A 40 -4.32 9.03 -2.80
CA ALA A 40 -3.09 9.76 -3.10
C ALA A 40 -3.28 11.27 -3.13
N LEU A 41 -4.36 11.75 -3.78
CA LEU A 41 -4.69 13.18 -3.81
C LEU A 41 -5.03 13.74 -2.43
N GLN A 42 -5.71 12.97 -1.59
CA GLN A 42 -6.01 13.37 -0.21
C GLN A 42 -4.73 13.50 0.62
N VAL A 43 -3.79 12.55 0.49
CA VAL A 43 -2.47 12.61 1.14
C VAL A 43 -1.69 13.83 0.64
N CYS A 44 -1.65 14.07 -0.68
CA CYS A 44 -1.00 15.25 -1.26
C CYS A 44 -1.63 16.58 -0.78
N ALA A 45 -2.93 16.58 -0.48
CA ALA A 45 -3.64 17.74 0.08
C ALA A 45 -3.41 17.92 1.59
N GLY A 46 -2.54 17.12 2.22
CA GLY A 46 -2.22 17.18 3.64
C GLY A 46 -3.30 16.56 4.54
N LYS A 47 -4.22 15.77 3.97
CA LYS A 47 -5.19 15.02 4.79
C LYS A 47 -4.53 13.82 5.43
N ASN A 48 -4.88 13.57 6.69
CA ASN A 48 -4.47 12.36 7.38
C ASN A 48 -5.43 11.22 7.00
N VAL A 49 -4.95 10.30 6.16
CA VAL A 49 -5.70 9.13 5.70
C VAL A 49 -5.10 7.88 6.35
N SER A 50 -5.92 7.11 7.05
CA SER A 50 -5.51 5.86 7.70
C SER A 50 -5.51 4.69 6.73
N GLY A 51 -4.65 3.69 6.97
CA GLY A 51 -4.63 2.46 6.17
C GLY A 51 -3.99 2.61 4.79
N ILE A 52 -3.07 3.57 4.67
CA ILE A 52 -2.25 3.76 3.47
C ILE A 52 -0.93 2.98 3.60
N PHE A 53 -0.47 2.40 2.49
CA PHE A 53 0.80 1.69 2.41
C PHE A 53 1.80 2.55 1.63
N ALA A 54 2.78 3.18 2.29
CA ALA A 54 3.76 4.03 1.61
C ALA A 54 4.63 3.23 0.61
N GLU A 55 4.77 1.93 0.86
CA GLU A 55 5.45 0.96 0.01
C GLU A 55 4.73 0.72 -1.32
N SER A 56 3.48 1.17 -1.47
CA SER A 56 2.76 1.20 -2.74
C SER A 56 3.20 2.36 -3.64
N SER A 57 3.91 3.36 -3.09
CA SER A 57 4.49 4.44 -3.88
C SER A 57 5.40 3.90 -4.97
N ILE A 58 5.46 4.59 -6.10
CA ILE A 58 6.38 4.25 -7.19
C ILE A 58 7.84 4.30 -6.72
N ASP A 59 8.17 5.24 -5.82
CA ASP A 59 9.51 5.38 -5.25
C ASP A 59 9.74 4.58 -3.96
N LYS A 60 8.70 3.89 -3.47
CA LYS A 60 8.72 3.16 -2.19
C LYS A 60 9.02 4.01 -0.95
N GLU A 61 8.91 5.34 -1.04
CA GLU A 61 9.18 6.26 0.05
C GLU A 61 7.96 7.10 0.42
N ASN A 62 7.41 7.87 -0.53
CA ASN A 62 6.40 8.87 -0.23
C ASN A 62 5.31 8.93 -1.31
N ILE A 63 4.06 8.92 -0.88
CA ILE A 63 2.90 9.15 -1.76
C ILE A 63 2.88 10.62 -2.18
N ALA A 64 3.02 10.85 -3.48
CA ALA A 64 3.08 12.17 -4.10
C ALA A 64 2.26 12.23 -5.39
N ILE A 65 2.26 13.41 -6.04
CA ILE A 65 1.49 13.62 -7.27
C ILE A 65 1.88 12.68 -8.41
N LYS A 66 3.13 12.19 -8.42
CA LYS A 66 3.60 11.20 -9.39
C LYS A 66 2.84 9.88 -9.30
N ASP A 67 2.46 9.47 -8.10
CA ASP A 67 1.69 8.25 -7.83
C ASP A 67 0.28 8.39 -8.38
N VAL A 68 -0.35 9.55 -8.19
CA VAL A 68 -1.64 9.90 -8.82
C VAL A 68 -1.56 9.75 -10.34
N LEU A 69 -0.55 10.37 -10.97
CA LEU A 69 -0.40 10.33 -12.43
C LEU A 69 -0.17 8.91 -12.96
N TYR A 70 0.58 8.09 -12.22
CA TYR A 70 0.81 6.70 -12.57
C TYR A 70 -0.48 5.88 -12.52
N ILE A 71 -1.24 5.98 -11.42
CA ILE A 71 -2.51 5.28 -11.24
C ILE A 71 -3.47 5.62 -12.38
N LEU A 72 -3.67 6.92 -12.65
CA LEU A 72 -4.54 7.40 -13.73
C LEU A 72 -4.07 6.92 -15.11
N LYS A 73 -2.76 6.87 -15.35
CA LYS A 73 -2.19 6.36 -16.61
C LYS A 73 -2.48 4.87 -16.80
N ILE A 74 -2.36 4.07 -15.74
CA ILE A 74 -2.68 2.64 -15.80
C ILE A 74 -4.16 2.42 -16.08
N ILE A 75 -5.04 3.10 -15.35
CA ILE A 75 -6.49 3.01 -15.54
C ILE A 75 -6.88 3.39 -16.98
N SER A 76 -6.30 4.47 -17.50
CA SER A 76 -6.53 4.91 -18.89
C SER A 76 -6.07 3.88 -19.93
N LYS A 77 -4.93 3.21 -19.69
CA LYS A 77 -4.46 2.12 -20.58
C LYS A 77 -5.41 0.93 -20.56
N ILE A 78 -5.81 0.49 -19.37
CA ILE A 78 -6.75 -0.62 -19.19
C ILE A 78 -8.04 -0.32 -19.96
N PHE A 79 -8.59 0.88 -19.81
CA PHE A 79 -9.81 1.28 -20.53
C PHE A 79 -9.64 1.27 -22.06
N ASN A 80 -8.50 1.76 -22.57
CA ASN A 80 -8.22 1.74 -24.02
C ASN A 80 -7.99 0.33 -24.59
N SER A 81 -7.53 -0.61 -23.77
CA SER A 81 -7.35 -2.01 -24.17
C SER A 81 -8.67 -2.76 -24.42
N TYR A 82 -9.80 -2.22 -23.95
CA TYR A 82 -11.14 -2.78 -24.19
C TYR A 82 -11.91 -2.09 -25.33
N LYS A 83 -11.22 -1.39 -26.25
CA LYS A 83 -11.86 -0.85 -27.45
C LYS A 83 -12.30 -1.99 -28.37
N TRP A 84 -13.62 -2.11 -28.54
CA TRP A 84 -14.33 -2.89 -29.55
C TRP A 84 -14.18 -2.24 -30.94
#